data_AF-A0A8J7SDA5-F1
#
_entry.id   AF-A0A8J7SDA5-F1
#
_cell.length_a   1.000
_cell.length_b   1.000
_cell.length_c   1.000
_cell.angle_alpha   90.00
_cell.angle_beta   90.00
_cell.angle_gamma   90.00
#
_symmetry.space_group_name_H-M   'P 1'
#
loop_
_entity.id
_entity.type
_entity.pdbx_description
1 polymer ?
#
loop_
_entity_poly.entity_id
_entity_poly.type
_entity_poly.pdbx_seq_one_letter_code
_entity_poly.pdbx_strand_id
1 'polypeptide(L)'
;MASFKNIDKRMNKIVNVVFRFDDYSARSSTDLELRLIDTFRENEVAITFGVIPFVSTGNLHDPSPKNLAPLTSEKVDILKKGYVKGTLDIALHGYSHQTISVKKNTEFSGLDYNSQIERIDKGKKFLENIIDDSVTTFGQNNIPSARL
;
A
#
# COMPACT_ATOMS: atom_id res chain seq x y z
N MET A 1 3.08 -49.71 38.44
CA MET A 1 3.53 -50.19 37.12
C MET A 1 2.67 -49.46 36.07
N ALA A 2 3.29 -48.64 35.21
CA ALA A 2 2.73 -47.75 34.13
C ALA A 2 1.70 -46.68 34.57
N SER A 3 1.92 -45.35 34.45
CA SER A 3 2.07 -44.47 33.24
C SER A 3 0.85 -44.63 32.31
N PHE A 4 0.13 -43.58 31.87
CA PHE A 4 0.63 -42.48 31.03
C PHE A 4 -0.12 -41.16 31.17
N LYS A 5 0.65 -40.11 30.90
CA LYS A 5 0.36 -38.68 30.86
C LYS A 5 -0.84 -38.33 29.96
N ASN A 6 -1.80 -37.56 30.49
CA ASN A 6 -2.64 -36.68 29.68
C ASN A 6 -1.79 -35.49 29.22
N ILE A 7 -1.17 -35.63 28.05
CA ILE A 7 -0.47 -34.54 27.37
C ILE A 7 -1.54 -33.67 26.72
N ASP A 8 -1.76 -32.49 27.30
CA ASP A 8 -2.60 -31.42 26.75
C ASP A 8 -2.06 -31.02 25.36
N LYS A 9 -2.72 -31.51 24.30
CA LYS A 9 -2.43 -31.24 22.89
C LYS A 9 -2.97 -29.87 22.45
N ARG A 10 -2.75 -28.81 23.22
CA ARG A 10 -2.89 -27.46 22.68
C ARG A 10 -1.65 -27.16 21.85
N MET A 11 -1.72 -27.52 20.56
CA MET A 11 -0.71 -27.10 19.59
C MET A 11 -0.56 -25.58 19.69
N ASN A 12 0.67 -25.11 19.93
CA ASN A 12 1.02 -23.70 19.80
C ASN A 12 0.70 -23.25 18.38
N LYS A 13 -0.50 -22.69 18.16
CA LYS A 13 -0.88 -22.07 16.90
C LYS A 13 -0.12 -20.75 16.79
N ILE A 14 0.75 -20.67 15.80
CA ILE A 14 1.38 -19.41 15.41
C ILE A 14 0.36 -18.59 14.63
N VAL A 15 0.14 -17.35 15.03
CA VAL A 15 -0.68 -16.37 14.31
C VAL A 15 0.26 -15.29 13.81
N ASN A 16 0.35 -15.13 12.49
CA ASN A 16 1.09 -14.03 11.87
C ASN A 16 0.15 -12.84 11.70
N VAL A 17 0.57 -11.67 12.18
CA VAL A 17 -0.17 -10.41 12.04
C VAL A 17 0.65 -9.47 11.17
N VAL A 18 0.03 -8.90 10.14
CA VAL A 18 0.66 -7.91 9.25
C VAL A 18 -0.09 -6.59 9.42
N PHE A 19 0.64 -5.53 9.71
CA PHE A 19 0.09 -4.18 9.81
C PHE A 19 0.25 -3.47 8.47
N ARG A 20 -0.82 -2.80 8.03
CA ARG A 20 -0.85 -2.06 6.79
C ARG A 20 -1.54 -0.71 6.99
N PHE A 21 -0.96 0.33 6.43
CA PHE A 21 -1.54 1.67 6.34
C PHE A 21 -1.75 2.02 4.87
N ASP A 22 -2.99 2.28 4.47
CA ASP A 22 -3.35 2.61 3.09
C ASP A 22 -3.43 4.11 2.84
N ASP A 23 -3.50 4.46 1.56
CA ASP A 23 -3.65 5.82 1.04
C ASP A 23 -2.46 6.76 1.32
N TYR A 24 -1.27 6.22 1.55
CA TYR A 24 -0.05 7.03 1.61
C TYR A 24 0.16 7.72 0.25
N SER A 25 0.19 9.05 0.25
CA SER A 25 0.16 9.85 -0.97
C SER A 25 0.72 11.25 -0.75
N ALA A 26 0.80 12.05 -1.82
CA ALA A 26 1.18 13.46 -1.72
C ALA A 26 0.20 14.31 -0.88
N ARG A 27 -1.00 13.80 -0.58
CA ARG A 27 -2.07 14.54 0.14
C ARG A 27 -2.39 13.95 1.52
N SER A 28 -1.83 12.79 1.88
CA SER A 28 -2.05 12.17 3.19
C SER A 28 -1.27 12.91 4.29
N SER A 29 -1.65 12.69 5.54
CA SER A 29 -1.07 13.39 6.69
C SER A 29 0.36 12.92 6.98
N THR A 30 1.35 13.77 6.73
CA THR A 30 2.76 13.48 7.05
C THR A 30 2.98 13.26 8.55
N ASP A 31 2.29 14.01 9.42
CA ASP A 31 2.41 13.85 10.88
C ASP A 31 1.99 12.45 11.34
N LEU A 32 0.85 11.97 10.83
CA LEU A 32 0.36 10.63 11.17
C LEU A 32 1.35 9.54 10.71
N GLU A 33 1.85 9.67 9.48
CA GLU A 33 2.79 8.71 8.91
C GLU A 33 4.09 8.63 9.70
N LEU A 34 4.66 9.78 10.08
CA LEU A 34 5.87 9.82 10.90
C LEU A 34 5.64 9.18 12.27
N ARG A 35 4.50 9.47 12.92
CA ARG A 35 4.13 8.86 14.20
C ARG A 35 3.95 7.35 14.10
N LEU A 36 3.36 6.85 13.01
CA LEU A 36 3.27 5.42 12.74
C LEU A 36 4.66 4.81 12.58
N ILE A 37 5.52 5.39 11.74
CA ILE A 37 6.90 4.91 11.55
C ILE A 37 7.65 4.86 12.88
N ASP A 38 7.57 5.92 13.68
CA ASP A 38 8.24 5.99 14.98
C ASP A 38 7.71 4.92 15.94
N THR A 39 6.39 4.75 16.02
CA THR A 39 5.76 3.72 16.88
C THR A 39 6.20 2.31 16.49
N PHE A 40 6.20 2.00 15.19
CA PHE A 40 6.59 0.68 14.70
C PHE A 40 8.09 0.41 14.89
N ARG A 41 8.93 1.43 14.67
CA ARG A 41 10.37 1.36 14.96
C ARG A 41 10.64 1.08 16.44
N GLU A 42 9.96 1.79 17.35
CA GLU A 42 10.13 1.63 18.80
C GLU A 42 9.74 0.24 19.31
N ASN A 43 8.83 -0.44 18.59
CA ASN A 43 8.39 -1.80 18.92
C ASN A 43 9.14 -2.88 18.12
N GLU A 44 10.13 -2.51 17.31
CA GLU A 44 10.91 -3.43 16.46
C GLU A 44 10.03 -4.27 15.50
N VAL A 45 8.94 -3.67 15.01
CA VAL A 45 8.01 -4.29 14.05
C VAL A 45 7.96 -3.45 12.78
N ALA A 46 7.84 -4.10 11.62
CA ALA A 46 7.64 -3.42 10.34
C ALA A 46 6.15 -3.15 10.05
N ILE A 47 5.87 -2.06 9.35
CA ILE A 47 4.53 -1.75 8.80
C ILE A 47 4.61 -1.60 7.28
N THR A 48 3.62 -2.13 6.56
CA THR A 48 3.51 -1.96 5.11
C THR A 48 2.70 -0.70 4.78
N PHE A 49 3.27 0.20 3.99
CA PHE A 49 2.52 1.35 3.46
C PHE A 49 1.98 1.02 2.07
N GLY A 50 0.66 1.11 1.92
CA GLY A 50 -0.02 1.12 0.63
C GLY A 50 0.08 2.52 0.02
N VAL A 51 0.93 2.65 -1.01
CA VAL A 51 1.31 3.93 -1.59
C VAL A 51 0.58 4.19 -2.90
N ILE A 52 -0.06 5.36 -2.99
CA ILE A 52 -0.61 5.93 -4.23
C ILE A 52 0.47 6.84 -4.85
N PRO A 53 1.11 6.44 -5.96
CA PRO A 53 2.25 7.17 -6.49
C PRO A 53 1.89 8.55 -7.04
N PHE A 54 0.69 8.70 -7.60
CA PHE A 54 0.25 9.92 -8.29
C PHE A 54 -1.14 10.37 -7.85
N VAL A 55 -1.29 11.48 -7.11
CA VAL A 55 -2.62 11.97 -6.73
C VAL A 55 -3.27 12.80 -7.82
N SER A 56 -4.59 12.65 -7.98
CA SER A 56 -5.37 13.62 -8.76
C SER A 56 -5.37 14.99 -8.07
N THR A 57 -5.04 16.04 -8.83
CA THR A 57 -5.03 17.42 -8.31
C THR A 57 -6.44 17.99 -8.06
N GLY A 58 -7.49 17.25 -8.43
CA GLY A 58 -8.89 17.65 -8.27
C GLY A 58 -9.70 16.75 -7.32
N ASN A 59 -11.01 16.67 -7.57
CA ASN A 59 -11.89 15.71 -6.93
C ASN A 59 -11.63 14.31 -7.51
N LEU A 60 -11.26 13.34 -6.67
CA LEU A 60 -10.94 11.98 -7.09
C LEU A 60 -12.15 11.21 -7.66
N HIS A 61 -13.38 11.64 -7.38
CA HIS A 61 -14.61 11.05 -7.93
C HIS A 61 -15.05 11.69 -9.27
N ASP A 62 -14.35 12.73 -9.73
CA ASP A 62 -14.58 13.34 -11.03
C ASP A 62 -13.81 12.54 -12.11
N PRO A 63 -14.51 11.90 -13.07
CA PRO A 63 -13.88 11.07 -14.09
C PRO A 63 -13.23 11.87 -15.23
N SER A 64 -13.40 13.20 -15.26
CA SER A 64 -12.72 14.03 -16.27
C SER A 64 -11.20 13.97 -16.08
N PRO A 65 -10.39 13.87 -17.17
CA PRO A 65 -8.95 13.83 -17.05
C PRO A 65 -8.42 14.99 -16.19
N LYS A 66 -7.69 14.65 -15.12
CA LYS A 66 -7.04 15.63 -14.25
C LYS A 66 -5.54 15.53 -14.37
N ASN A 67 -4.87 16.62 -14.06
CA ASN A 67 -3.44 16.58 -13.81
C ASN A 67 -3.17 15.67 -12.61
N LEU A 68 -2.11 14.88 -12.74
CA LEU A 68 -1.63 14.02 -11.68
C LEU A 68 -0.37 14.65 -11.09
N ALA A 69 -0.31 14.73 -9.77
CA ALA A 69 0.87 15.14 -9.03
C ALA A 69 1.53 13.90 -8.42
N PRO A 70 2.85 13.68 -8.62
CA PRO A 70 3.55 12.59 -7.96
C PRO A 70 3.65 12.84 -6.44
N LEU A 71 4.15 11.85 -5.70
CA LEU A 71 4.64 12.05 -4.33
C LEU A 71 5.58 13.27 -4.26
N THR A 72 5.44 14.05 -3.18
CA THR A 72 6.37 15.15 -2.90
C THR A 72 7.73 14.61 -2.50
N SER A 73 8.79 15.42 -2.64
CA SER A 73 10.14 15.03 -2.23
C SER A 73 10.22 14.60 -0.77
N GLU A 74 9.44 15.27 0.11
CA GLU A 74 9.35 14.90 1.53
C GLU A 74 8.78 13.48 1.71
N LYS A 75 7.70 13.14 1.00
CA LYS A 75 7.09 11.81 1.05
C LYS A 75 8.04 10.74 0.53
N VAL A 76 8.72 11.03 -0.58
CA VAL A 76 9.75 10.16 -1.16
C VAL A 76 10.86 9.88 -0.14
N ASP A 77 11.36 10.92 0.52
CA ASP A 77 12.42 10.81 1.52
C ASP A 77 12.00 9.97 2.73
N ILE A 78 10.74 10.11 3.17
CA ILE A 78 10.19 9.32 4.28
C ILE A 78 10.15 7.84 3.90
N LEU A 79 9.59 7.50 2.74
CA LEU A 79 9.53 6.12 2.26
C LEU A 79 10.92 5.51 2.14
N LYS A 80 11.85 6.20 1.48
CA LYS A 80 13.22 5.72 1.29
C LYS A 80 13.93 5.48 2.62
N LYS A 81 13.85 6.43 3.56
CA LYS A 81 14.49 6.31 4.87
C LYS A 81 13.86 5.19 5.70
N GLY A 82 12.54 5.05 5.68
CA GLY A 82 11.83 4.00 6.42
C GLY A 82 12.15 2.60 5.88
N TYR A 83 12.22 2.47 4.55
CA TYR A 83 12.57 1.22 3.87
C TYR A 83 14.01 0.80 4.17
N VAL A 84 14.99 1.70 3.98
CA VAL A 84 16.41 1.42 4.28
C VAL A 84 16.64 1.02 5.75
N LYS A 85 15.83 1.55 6.67
CA LYS A 85 15.88 1.21 8.10
C LYS A 85 15.15 -0.09 8.46
N GLY A 86 14.44 -0.71 7.51
CA GLY A 86 13.65 -1.92 7.74
C GLY A 86 12.36 -1.70 8.56
N THR A 87 11.98 -0.45 8.83
CA THR A 87 10.74 -0.13 9.56
C THR A 87 9.52 -0.13 8.63
N LEU A 88 9.74 0.16 7.34
CA LEU A 88 8.69 0.18 6.33
C LEU A 88 8.91 -0.88 5.27
N ASP A 89 7.80 -1.51 4.87
CA ASP A 89 7.68 -2.16 3.58
C ASP A 89 6.72 -1.35 2.68
N ILE A 90 6.84 -1.47 1.37
CA ILE A 90 6.10 -0.66 0.40
C ILE A 90 5.26 -1.55 -0.52
N ALA A 91 3.96 -1.28 -0.57
CA ALA A 91 3.04 -1.89 -1.50
C ALA A 91 2.46 -0.83 -2.45
N LEU A 92 2.32 -1.16 -3.73
CA LEU A 92 1.60 -0.32 -4.67
C LEU A 92 0.10 -0.36 -4.32
N HIS A 93 -0.47 0.79 -3.96
CA HIS A 93 -1.89 0.92 -3.66
C HIS A 93 -2.57 1.75 -4.74
N GLY A 94 -2.76 1.11 -5.90
CA GLY A 94 -3.30 1.76 -7.07
C GLY A 94 -2.33 2.71 -7.79
N TYR A 95 -2.84 3.46 -8.77
CA TYR A 95 -2.04 4.44 -9.53
C TYR A 95 -2.34 5.87 -9.10
N SER A 96 -3.63 6.23 -9.05
CA SER A 96 -4.03 7.60 -8.70
C SER A 96 -5.29 7.75 -7.86
N HIS A 97 -6.02 6.66 -7.67
CA HIS A 97 -7.33 6.65 -7.03
C HIS A 97 -8.37 7.54 -7.72
N GLN A 98 -8.05 8.11 -8.88
CA GLN A 98 -9.04 8.80 -9.68
C GLN A 98 -10.03 7.80 -10.25
N THR A 99 -11.28 7.96 -9.88
CA THR A 99 -12.40 7.18 -10.39
C THR A 99 -12.61 7.50 -11.86
N ILE A 100 -12.75 6.46 -12.69
CA ILE A 100 -13.02 6.61 -14.12
C ILE A 100 -14.52 6.53 -14.46
N SER A 101 -15.37 6.22 -13.47
CA SER A 101 -16.82 6.10 -13.63
C SER A 101 -17.56 6.63 -12.42
N VAL A 102 -18.47 7.59 -12.64
CA VAL A 102 -19.36 8.12 -11.58
C VAL A 102 -20.18 7.01 -10.88
N LYS A 103 -20.40 5.87 -11.57
CA LYS A 103 -21.18 4.74 -11.03
C LYS A 103 -20.35 3.76 -10.19
N LYS A 104 -19.02 3.74 -10.34
CA LYS A 104 -18.14 2.79 -9.66
C LYS A 104 -16.88 3.51 -9.21
N ASN A 105 -16.74 3.70 -7.90
CA ASN A 105 -15.61 4.37 -7.24
C ASN A 105 -14.34 3.50 -7.26
N THR A 106 -13.83 3.22 -8.46
CA THR A 106 -12.63 2.42 -8.72
C THR A 106 -11.88 3.00 -9.92
N GLU A 107 -10.56 2.99 -9.84
CA GLU A 107 -9.69 3.58 -10.86
C GLU A 107 -9.48 2.68 -12.09
N PHE A 108 -9.90 1.41 -12.04
CA PHE A 108 -9.69 0.43 -13.10
C PHE A 108 -10.97 -0.08 -13.76
N SER A 109 -12.14 0.13 -13.13
CA SER A 109 -13.41 -0.39 -13.66
C SER A 109 -13.80 0.22 -15.01
N GLY A 110 -13.68 -0.57 -16.08
CA GLY A 110 -14.03 -0.15 -17.45
C GLY A 110 -12.84 0.23 -18.31
N LEU A 111 -11.61 0.17 -17.78
CA LEU A 111 -10.40 0.18 -18.60
C LEU A 111 -10.20 -1.18 -19.26
N ASP A 112 -9.68 -1.17 -20.47
CA ASP A 112 -9.11 -2.36 -21.08
C ASP A 112 -7.86 -2.82 -20.31
N TYR A 113 -7.49 -4.09 -20.50
CA TYR A 113 -6.38 -4.72 -19.81
C TYR A 113 -5.05 -3.97 -19.98
N ASN A 114 -4.74 -3.48 -21.19
CA ASN A 114 -3.47 -2.80 -21.43
C ASN A 114 -3.40 -1.47 -20.69
N SER A 115 -4.50 -0.72 -20.65
CA SER A 115 -4.58 0.51 -19.85
C SER A 115 -4.43 0.28 -18.34
N GLN A 116 -4.92 -0.86 -17.82
CA GLN A 116 -4.72 -1.23 -16.41
C GLN A 116 -3.25 -1.55 -16.14
N ILE A 117 -2.64 -2.40 -16.99
CA ILE A 117 -1.23 -2.78 -16.86
C ILE A 117 -0.30 -1.58 -16.98
N GLU A 118 -0.55 -0.66 -17.92
CA GLU A 118 0.27 0.54 -18.10
C GLU A 118 0.30 1.40 -16.83
N ARG A 119 -0.84 1.58 -16.18
CA ARG A 119 -0.94 2.34 -14.92
C ARG A 119 -0.23 1.63 -13.77
N ILE A 120 -0.43 0.32 -13.64
CA ILE A 120 0.23 -0.49 -12.61
C ILE A 120 1.75 -0.46 -12.81
N ASP A 121 2.23 -0.65 -14.03
CA ASP A 121 3.66 -0.64 -14.37
C ASP A 121 4.30 0.72 -14.11
N LYS A 122 3.65 1.81 -14.52
CA LYS A 122 4.13 3.18 -14.23
C LYS A 122 4.20 3.47 -12.74
N GLY A 123 3.15 3.12 -11.99
CA GLY A 123 3.12 3.29 -10.54
C GLY A 123 4.19 2.46 -9.84
N LYS A 124 4.32 1.19 -10.23
CA LYS A 124 5.33 0.27 -9.72
C LYS A 124 6.75 0.79 -9.97
N LYS A 125 7.11 1.10 -11.21
CA LYS A 125 8.44 1.63 -11.57
C LYS A 125 8.78 2.92 -10.81
N PHE A 126 7.79 3.79 -10.59
CA PHE A 126 7.99 4.99 -9.79
C PHE A 126 8.43 4.65 -8.36
N LEU A 127 7.77 3.69 -7.72
CA LEU A 127 8.13 3.26 -6.36
C LEU A 127 9.46 2.51 -6.31
N GLU A 128 9.72 1.62 -7.26
CA GLU A 128 10.98 0.87 -7.35
C GLU A 128 12.18 1.82 -7.50
N ASN A 129 12.05 2.89 -8.28
CA ASN A 129 13.09 3.93 -8.40
C ASN A 129 13.34 4.70 -7.09
N ILE A 130 12.36 4.78 -6.18
CA ILE A 130 12.53 5.46 -4.89
C ILE A 130 13.39 4.61 -3.95
N ILE A 131 13.11 3.30 -3.90
CA ILE A 131 13.76 2.38 -2.96
C ILE A 131 14.97 1.64 -3.54
N ASP A 132 15.19 1.70 -4.85
CA ASP A 132 16.23 0.95 -5.57
C ASP A 132 16.12 -0.57 -5.34
N ASP A 133 14.87 -1.05 -5.25
CA ASP A 133 14.51 -2.45 -5.05
C ASP A 133 13.11 -2.73 -5.64
N SER A 134 12.72 -4.00 -5.70
CA SER A 134 11.47 -4.47 -6.26
C SER A 134 10.28 -4.22 -5.34
N VAL A 135 9.16 -3.82 -5.95
CA VAL A 135 7.85 -3.77 -5.28
C VAL A 135 7.02 -4.98 -5.73
N THR A 136 6.79 -5.91 -4.81
CA THR A 136 6.14 -7.21 -5.10
C THR A 136 4.68 -7.28 -4.64
N THR A 137 4.23 -6.31 -3.84
CA THR A 137 2.89 -6.31 -3.24
C THR A 137 2.01 -5.24 -3.89
N PHE A 138 0.79 -5.62 -4.27
CA PHE A 138 -0.23 -4.72 -4.82
C PHE A 138 -1.53 -4.82 -4.01
N GLY A 139 -2.11 -3.68 -3.63
CA GLY A 139 -3.41 -3.58 -2.99
C GLY A 139 -4.36 -2.71 -3.83
N GLN A 140 -5.54 -3.22 -4.19
CA GLN A 140 -6.54 -2.44 -4.91
C GLN A 140 -7.46 -1.69 -3.93
N ASN A 141 -7.85 -0.45 -4.28
CA ASN A 141 -8.84 0.30 -3.52
C ASN A 141 -10.27 -0.12 -3.88
N ASN A 142 -11.14 -0.26 -2.87
CA ASN A 142 -12.48 -0.84 -2.91
C ASN A 142 -12.53 -2.24 -3.56
N ILE A 143 -12.67 -3.27 -2.72
CA ILE A 143 -12.89 -4.66 -3.13
C ILE A 143 -14.41 -4.93 -3.19
N PRO A 144 -15.14 -4.74 -4.32
CA PRO A 144 -16.29 -5.57 -4.58
C PRO A 144 -15.73 -6.84 -5.23
N SER A 145 -15.52 -7.87 -4.41
CA SER A 145 -15.25 -9.27 -4.79
C SER A 145 -15.15 -9.52 -6.31
N ALA A 146 -14.01 -9.16 -6.90
CA ALA A 146 -13.72 -9.47 -8.29
C ALA A 146 -12.42 -10.28 -8.25
N ARG A 147 -12.58 -11.58 -8.43
CA ARG A 147 -11.48 -12.51 -8.62
C ARG A 147 -10.71 -12.05 -9.86
N LEU A 148 -9.39 -11.89 -9.71
CA LEU A 148 -8.44 -11.94 -10.82
C LEU A 148 -8.50 -13.33 -11.46
#